data_AF-A0AAN8VP98-F1
#
_entry.id   AF-A0AAN8VP98-F1
#
_cell.length_a   1.000
_cell.length_b   1.000
_cell.length_c   1.000
_cell.angle_alpha   90.00
_cell.angle_beta   90.00
_cell.angle_gamma   90.00
#
_symmetry.space_group_name_H-M   'P 1'
#
loop_
_entity.id
_entity.type
_entity.pdbx_description
1 polymer ?
#
loop_
_entity_poly.entity_id
_entity_poly.type
_entity_poly.pdbx_seq_one_letter_code
_entity_poly.pdbx_strand_id
1 'polypeptide(L)'
;MSESKRVRVDPVTDGSEPNELGIFNERVLVLVFESIKWDLPTLCKTASVCRKLRALTMRLLWREMCVYRAPRMVSALTNGGPSSRVAGGWLALAKLLFFCCGCDSTRNFQVGRTIPGHFVKESRFSKTSGRSFLTRTCRSDLLYVSDPCEHAKTDQEEDLGVYRGIFGRFLKSRTRACLVGRGLELEERVRCPYCGARLDNYNEKVDENRM
;
A
#
# COMPACT_ATOMS: atom_id res chain seq x y z
N MET A 1 -45.96 2.05 61.31
CA MET A 1 -46.54 1.41 60.10
C MET A 1 -45.92 2.07 58.88
N SER A 2 -45.55 1.23 57.90
CA SER A 2 -44.98 1.56 56.58
C SER A 2 -43.47 1.87 56.51
N GLU A 3 -42.66 0.80 56.51
CA GLU A 3 -41.34 0.80 55.86
C GLU A 3 -41.52 0.29 54.42
N SER A 4 -41.32 1.16 53.43
CA SER A 4 -41.30 0.77 52.02
C SER A 4 -40.02 0.00 51.70
N LYS A 5 -40.12 -1.33 51.69
CA LYS A 5 -39.06 -2.23 51.24
C LYS A 5 -38.89 -2.09 49.72
N ARG A 6 -37.83 -1.40 49.28
CA ARG A 6 -37.43 -1.35 47.87
C ARG A 6 -37.01 -2.76 47.43
N VAL A 7 -37.79 -3.36 46.54
CA VAL A 7 -37.41 -4.59 45.84
C VAL A 7 -36.25 -4.27 44.91
N ARG A 8 -35.10 -4.88 45.17
CA ARG A 8 -33.91 -4.82 44.32
C ARG A 8 -34.17 -5.74 43.13
N VAL A 9 -34.44 -5.15 41.97
CA VAL A 9 -34.49 -5.88 40.70
C VAL A 9 -33.04 -5.94 40.20
N ASP A 10 -32.46 -7.13 40.21
CA ASP A 10 -31.16 -7.38 39.57
C ASP A 10 -31.29 -7.13 38.06
N PRO A 11 -30.33 -6.45 37.40
CA PRO A 11 -30.34 -6.39 35.96
C PRO A 11 -30.05 -7.78 35.43
N VAL A 12 -31.08 -8.42 34.86
CA VAL A 12 -30.91 -9.56 33.98
C VAL A 12 -30.03 -9.07 32.83
N THR A 13 -28.84 -9.66 32.75
CA THR A 13 -27.92 -9.56 31.63
C THR A 13 -28.63 -10.07 30.38
N ASP A 14 -29.35 -9.19 29.70
CA ASP A 14 -29.86 -9.45 28.37
C ASP A 14 -28.68 -9.31 27.40
N GLY A 15 -27.97 -10.42 27.25
CA GLY A 15 -26.97 -10.67 26.21
C GLY A 15 -27.60 -10.72 24.83
N SER A 16 -28.31 -9.67 24.47
CA SER A 16 -28.80 -9.43 23.12
C SER A 16 -27.68 -8.74 22.33
N GLU A 17 -26.63 -9.51 22.02
CA GLU A 17 -25.84 -9.25 20.82
C GLU A 17 -26.83 -9.16 19.66
N PRO A 18 -26.84 -8.06 18.88
CA PRO A 18 -27.75 -7.94 17.76
C PRO A 18 -27.44 -9.04 16.76
N ASN A 19 -28.28 -10.06 16.79
CA ASN A 19 -28.51 -11.11 15.82
C ASN A 19 -27.63 -10.96 14.57
N GLU A 20 -26.59 -11.80 14.48
CA GLU A 20 -25.66 -11.94 13.35
C GLU A 20 -26.41 -12.34 12.06
N LEU A 21 -27.18 -11.43 11.47
CA LEU A 21 -27.86 -11.65 10.21
C LEU A 21 -27.02 -11.11 9.06
N GLY A 22 -26.12 -11.96 8.61
CA GLY A 22 -25.39 -11.83 7.36
C GLY A 22 -24.09 -12.61 7.45
N ILE A 23 -24.00 -13.74 6.75
CA ILE A 23 -22.77 -14.52 6.61
C ILE A 23 -21.60 -13.56 6.32
N PHE A 24 -20.72 -13.39 7.29
CA PHE A 24 -19.45 -12.70 7.12
C PHE A 24 -18.31 -13.68 7.40
N ASN A 25 -18.43 -14.87 6.80
CA ASN A 25 -17.32 -15.80 6.75
C ASN A 25 -16.24 -15.20 5.84
N GLU A 26 -15.14 -14.74 6.44
CA GLU A 26 -13.98 -14.18 5.75
C GLU A 26 -13.49 -15.10 4.62
N ARG A 27 -13.56 -16.42 4.83
CA ARG A 27 -13.17 -17.42 3.84
C ARG A 27 -14.11 -17.45 2.64
N VAL A 28 -15.41 -17.30 2.84
CA VAL A 28 -16.38 -17.20 1.73
C VAL A 28 -16.10 -15.94 0.90
N LEU A 29 -15.83 -14.81 1.56
CA LEU A 29 -15.46 -13.57 0.85
C LEU A 29 -14.18 -13.75 0.02
N VAL A 30 -13.15 -14.38 0.58
CA VAL A 30 -11.91 -14.68 -0.16
C VAL A 30 -12.21 -15.56 -1.38
N LEU A 31 -13.01 -16.61 -1.25
CA LEU A 31 -13.39 -17.49 -2.36
C LEU A 31 -14.20 -16.76 -3.45
N VAL A 32 -15.10 -15.84 -3.05
CA VAL A 32 -15.83 -14.99 -4.00
C VAL A 32 -14.86 -14.08 -4.76
N PHE A 33 -13.89 -13.46 -4.08
CA PHE A 33 -12.90 -12.62 -4.75
C PHE A 33 -11.96 -13.43 -5.64
N GLU A 34 -11.62 -14.65 -5.26
CA GLU A 34 -10.85 -15.58 -6.08
C GLU A 34 -11.59 -15.95 -7.36
N SER A 35 -12.90 -16.24 -7.29
CA SER A 35 -13.71 -16.60 -8.46
C SER A 35 -13.85 -15.46 -9.48
N ILE A 36 -13.85 -14.20 -9.01
CA ILE A 36 -13.84 -13.01 -9.88
C ILE A 36 -12.41 -12.50 -10.19
N LYS A 37 -11.38 -13.33 -9.96
CA LYS A 37 -9.96 -13.02 -10.26
C LYS A 37 -9.47 -11.72 -9.61
N TRP A 38 -9.95 -11.43 -8.41
CA TRP A 38 -9.61 -10.23 -7.65
C TRP A 38 -9.83 -8.95 -8.47
N ASP A 39 -11.05 -8.76 -8.95
CA ASP A 39 -11.48 -7.55 -9.66
C ASP A 39 -11.40 -6.32 -8.74
N LEU A 40 -10.58 -5.34 -9.13
CA LEU A 40 -10.28 -4.16 -8.32
C LEU A 40 -11.50 -3.22 -8.14
N PRO A 41 -12.26 -2.86 -9.20
CA PRO A 41 -13.50 -2.11 -9.04
C PRO A 41 -14.47 -2.76 -8.04
N THR A 42 -14.66 -4.07 -8.11
CA THR A 42 -15.53 -4.81 -7.19
C THR A 42 -15.01 -4.75 -5.75
N LEU A 43 -13.70 -4.87 -5.54
CA LEU A 43 -13.08 -4.76 -4.22
C LEU A 43 -13.26 -3.36 -3.62
N CYS A 44 -13.06 -2.31 -4.41
CA CYS A 44 -13.32 -0.92 -4.00
C CYS A 44 -14.79 -0.69 -3.63
N LYS A 45 -15.72 -1.13 -4.47
CA LYS A 45 -17.17 -1.04 -4.21
C LYS A 45 -17.54 -1.78 -2.93
N THR A 46 -16.99 -2.98 -2.73
CA THR A 46 -17.20 -3.78 -1.52
C THR A 46 -16.79 -3.03 -0.25
N ALA A 47 -15.64 -2.36 -0.26
CA ALA A 47 -15.18 -1.55 0.85
C ALA A 47 -16.08 -0.33 1.15
N SER A 48 -16.87 0.13 0.18
CA SER A 48 -17.80 1.26 0.34
C SER A 48 -19.20 0.86 0.83
N VAL A 49 -19.57 -0.43 0.82
CA VAL A 49 -20.93 -0.87 1.17
C VAL A 49 -21.24 -0.64 2.65
N CYS A 50 -20.36 -1.05 3.56
CA CYS A 50 -20.57 -0.88 5.00
C CYS A 50 -19.26 -0.87 5.80
N ARG A 51 -19.33 -0.42 7.07
CA ARG A 51 -18.15 -0.35 7.96
C ARG A 51 -17.50 -1.72 8.20
N LYS A 52 -18.29 -2.78 8.34
CA LYS A 52 -17.80 -4.15 8.55
C LYS A 52 -17.01 -4.65 7.33
N LEU A 53 -17.56 -4.47 6.12
CA LEU A 53 -16.87 -4.78 4.88
C LEU A 53 -15.61 -3.95 4.69
N ARG A 54 -15.67 -2.64 4.94
CA ARG A 54 -14.49 -1.78 4.90
C ARG A 54 -13.38 -2.29 5.82
N ALA A 55 -13.70 -2.69 7.04
CA ALA A 55 -12.74 -3.25 7.99
C ALA A 55 -12.11 -4.55 7.47
N LEU A 56 -12.91 -5.46 6.91
CA LEU A 56 -12.43 -6.70 6.29
C LEU A 56 -11.54 -6.41 5.06
N THR A 57 -11.93 -5.46 4.21
CA THR A 57 -11.10 -5.07 3.06
C THR A 57 -9.74 -4.55 3.51
N MET A 58 -9.71 -3.66 4.51
CA MET A 58 -8.48 -3.07 5.02
C MET A 58 -7.58 -4.07 5.75
N ARG A 59 -8.15 -5.04 6.47
CA ARG A 59 -7.39 -6.05 7.23
C ARG A 59 -6.97 -7.26 6.40
N LEU A 60 -7.79 -7.68 5.43
CA LEU A 60 -7.66 -8.97 4.74
C LEU A 60 -7.58 -8.81 3.22
N LEU A 61 -8.62 -8.27 2.58
CA LEU A 61 -8.78 -8.43 1.12
C LEU A 61 -7.68 -7.75 0.30
N TRP A 62 -7.16 -6.60 0.74
CA TRP A 62 -6.02 -5.98 0.05
C TRP A 62 -4.76 -6.84 0.06
N ARG A 63 -4.52 -7.56 1.16
CA ARG A 63 -3.38 -8.49 1.26
C ARG A 63 -3.54 -9.62 0.28
N GLU A 64 -4.67 -10.32 0.34
CA GLU A 64 -4.96 -11.48 -0.51
C GLU A 64 -4.91 -11.10 -2.00
N MET A 65 -5.46 -9.93 -2.36
CA MET A 65 -5.35 -9.38 -3.71
C MET A 65 -3.89 -9.15 -4.14
N CYS A 66 -3.06 -8.54 -3.28
CA CYS A 66 -1.65 -8.31 -3.60
C CYS A 66 -0.89 -9.64 -3.77
N VAL A 67 -1.17 -10.64 -2.92
CA VAL A 67 -0.58 -11.98 -3.00
C VAL A 67 -0.97 -12.65 -4.32
N TYR A 68 -2.24 -12.57 -4.71
CA TYR A 68 -2.73 -13.12 -5.98
C TYR A 68 -2.05 -12.44 -7.19
N ARG A 69 -1.96 -11.11 -7.19
CA ARG A 69 -1.49 -10.33 -8.35
C ARG A 69 0.02 -10.27 -8.51
N ALA A 70 0.78 -10.31 -7.41
CA ALA A 70 2.22 -10.17 -7.43
C ALA A 70 2.95 -11.09 -6.41
N PRO A 71 2.73 -12.41 -6.46
CA PRO A 71 3.17 -13.34 -5.40
C PRO A 71 4.67 -13.31 -5.14
N ARG A 72 5.49 -13.24 -6.21
CA ARG A 72 6.96 -13.18 -6.09
C ARG A 72 7.43 -11.89 -5.45
N MET A 73 6.80 -10.76 -5.80
CA MET A 73 7.14 -9.46 -5.22
C MET A 73 6.72 -9.42 -3.75
N VAL A 74 5.49 -9.83 -3.44
CA VAL A 74 5.00 -9.88 -2.06
C VAL A 74 5.92 -10.74 -1.20
N SER A 75 6.22 -11.98 -1.62
CA SER A 75 7.13 -12.88 -0.91
C SER A 75 8.49 -12.24 -0.62
N ALA A 76 9.06 -11.53 -1.60
CA ALA A 76 10.34 -10.85 -1.42
C ALA A 76 10.26 -9.65 -0.46
N LEU A 77 9.15 -8.90 -0.47
CA LEU A 77 8.92 -7.78 0.45
C LEU A 77 8.62 -8.25 1.88
N THR A 78 7.98 -9.40 2.03
CA THR A 78 7.58 -9.99 3.31
C THR A 78 8.66 -10.90 3.92
N ASN A 79 9.83 -11.04 3.27
CA ASN A 79 10.85 -12.04 3.61
C ASN A 79 10.25 -13.46 3.75
N GLY A 80 9.20 -13.77 2.98
CA GLY A 80 8.49 -15.06 3.05
C GLY A 80 7.64 -15.29 4.29
N GLY A 81 7.56 -14.34 5.24
CA GLY A 81 6.78 -14.48 6.46
C GLY A 81 5.29 -14.13 6.26
N PRO A 82 4.34 -14.94 6.75
CA PRO A 82 2.90 -14.67 6.60
C PRO A 82 2.42 -13.48 7.46
N SER A 83 3.17 -13.09 8.48
CA SER A 83 2.84 -11.99 9.42
C SER A 83 3.64 -10.71 9.21
N SER A 84 4.54 -10.67 8.23
CA SER A 84 5.39 -9.50 8.04
C SER A 84 4.64 -8.36 7.35
N ARG A 85 4.93 -7.15 7.83
CA ARG A 85 4.25 -5.94 7.39
C ARG A 85 4.95 -5.40 6.15
N VAL A 86 4.19 -5.17 5.09
CA VAL A 86 4.65 -4.36 3.96
C VAL A 86 4.75 -2.91 4.42
N ALA A 87 5.88 -2.24 4.16
CA ALA A 87 6.05 -0.83 4.47
C ALA A 87 4.93 0.00 3.79
N GLY A 88 4.25 0.86 4.54
CA GLY A 88 3.07 1.59 4.07
C GLY A 88 1.76 0.79 4.02
N GLY A 89 1.78 -0.52 4.28
CA GLY A 89 0.61 -1.39 4.37
C GLY A 89 0.10 -1.93 3.03
N TRP A 90 -0.83 -2.89 3.11
CA TRP A 90 -1.35 -3.63 1.94
C TRP A 90 -2.12 -2.75 0.95
N LEU A 91 -2.90 -1.78 1.44
CA LEU A 91 -3.59 -0.83 0.56
C LEU A 91 -2.60 -0.02 -0.27
N ALA A 92 -1.46 0.37 0.30
CA ALA A 92 -0.47 1.16 -0.43
C ALA A 92 0.22 0.34 -1.51
N LEU A 93 0.51 -0.94 -1.22
CA LEU A 93 1.01 -1.87 -2.22
C LEU A 93 -0.03 -2.10 -3.33
N ALA A 94 -1.30 -2.28 -3.00
CA ALA A 94 -2.37 -2.39 -3.98
C ALA A 94 -2.49 -1.13 -4.85
N LYS A 95 -2.43 0.07 -4.27
CA LYS A 95 -2.41 1.31 -5.06
C LYS A 95 -1.18 1.36 -5.97
N LEU A 96 0.01 0.99 -5.49
CA LEU A 96 1.21 0.94 -6.32
C LEU A 96 1.04 -0.03 -7.52
N LEU A 97 0.37 -1.16 -7.29
CA LEU A 97 0.11 -2.15 -8.33
C LEU A 97 -0.84 -1.67 -9.42
N PHE A 98 -1.84 -0.84 -9.07
CA PHE A 98 -2.97 -0.56 -9.96
C PHE A 98 -3.27 0.91 -10.23
N PHE A 99 -2.54 1.83 -9.61
CA PHE A 99 -2.79 3.26 -9.73
C PHE A 99 -1.50 4.00 -10.09
N CYS A 100 -1.50 4.63 -11.26
CA CYS A 100 -0.52 5.67 -11.57
C CYS A 100 -0.92 6.94 -10.85
N CYS A 101 0.00 7.54 -10.09
CA CYS A 101 -0.24 8.83 -9.44
C CYS A 101 -0.20 10.01 -10.43
N GLY A 102 0.22 9.78 -11.67
CA GLY A 102 0.51 10.86 -12.60
C GLY A 102 1.80 11.57 -12.20
N CYS A 103 1.91 12.84 -12.59
CA CYS A 103 3.10 13.65 -12.34
C CYS A 103 2.76 15.13 -12.31
N ASP A 104 3.18 15.82 -11.25
CA ASP A 104 3.09 17.26 -11.12
C ASP A 104 4.49 17.86 -11.00
N SER A 105 4.63 19.13 -11.38
CA SER A 105 5.90 19.85 -11.21
C SER A 105 6.26 19.97 -9.73
N THR A 106 7.51 19.64 -9.41
CA THR A 106 8.10 19.79 -8.09
C THR A 106 9.30 20.74 -8.16
N ARG A 107 9.84 21.14 -6.99
CA ARG A 107 11.07 21.94 -6.93
C ARG A 107 12.25 21.29 -7.67
N ASN A 108 12.26 19.96 -7.77
CA ASN A 108 13.35 19.16 -8.33
C ASN A 108 13.06 18.60 -9.73
N PHE A 109 11.81 18.68 -10.20
CA PHE A 109 11.38 18.08 -11.46
C PHE A 109 10.25 18.91 -12.06
N GLN A 110 10.54 19.63 -13.14
CA GLN A 110 9.55 20.44 -13.85
C GLN A 110 8.96 19.62 -15.00
N VAL A 111 7.64 19.54 -15.07
CA VAL A 111 6.91 18.98 -16.21
C VAL A 111 6.18 20.07 -16.97
N GLY A 112 6.15 19.97 -18.30
CA GLY A 112 5.44 20.94 -19.14
C GLY A 112 3.93 20.98 -18.88
N ARG A 113 3.36 19.88 -18.36
CA ARG A 113 1.96 19.78 -17.97
C ARG A 113 1.76 18.78 -16.83
N THR A 114 0.85 19.09 -15.92
CA THR A 114 0.38 18.15 -14.88
C THR A 114 -0.33 16.97 -15.51
N ILE A 115 0.13 15.77 -15.16
CA ILE A 115 -0.41 14.51 -15.64
C ILE A 115 -1.31 13.94 -14.54
N PRO A 116 -2.62 13.76 -14.78
CA PRO A 116 -3.52 13.21 -13.76
C PRO A 116 -3.25 11.73 -13.50
N GLY A 117 -3.48 11.31 -12.25
CA GLY A 117 -3.44 9.89 -11.88
C GLY A 117 -4.60 9.09 -12.45
N HIS A 118 -4.39 7.80 -12.68
CA HIS A 118 -5.40 6.90 -13.22
C HIS A 118 -5.16 5.44 -12.80
N PHE A 119 -6.19 4.61 -12.94
CA PHE A 119 -6.03 3.17 -12.83
C PHE A 119 -5.30 2.63 -14.06
N VAL A 120 -4.34 1.74 -13.84
CA VAL A 120 -3.68 0.99 -14.92
C VAL A 120 -4.45 -0.30 -15.17
N LYS A 121 -4.65 -0.63 -16.45
CA LYS A 121 -5.38 -1.85 -16.85
C LYS A 121 -4.61 -3.10 -16.40
N GLU A 122 -3.31 -3.08 -16.63
CA GLU A 122 -2.37 -4.13 -16.23
C GLU A 122 -1.07 -3.50 -15.76
N SER A 123 -0.41 -4.14 -14.81
CA SER A 123 0.91 -3.70 -14.34
C SER A 123 1.73 -4.92 -13.96
N ARG A 124 2.90 -5.06 -14.59
CA ARG A 124 3.88 -6.09 -14.24
C ARG A 124 5.05 -5.42 -13.56
N PHE A 125 5.44 -5.93 -12.39
CA PHE A 125 6.61 -5.47 -11.66
C PHE A 125 7.77 -6.43 -11.88
N SER A 126 8.87 -5.89 -12.40
CA SER A 126 10.07 -6.64 -12.76
C SER A 126 11.24 -6.31 -11.84
N LYS A 127 11.80 -7.35 -11.21
CA LYS A 127 13.07 -7.25 -10.47
C LYS A 127 14.25 -6.98 -11.41
N THR A 128 14.23 -7.55 -12.62
CA THR A 128 15.31 -7.42 -13.59
C THR A 128 15.37 -5.99 -14.12
N SER A 129 14.22 -5.41 -14.48
CA SER A 129 14.14 -4.01 -14.90
C SER A 129 14.54 -3.10 -13.75
N GLY A 130 14.06 -3.35 -12.52
CA GLY A 130 14.52 -2.59 -11.35
C GLY A 130 16.05 -2.60 -11.18
N ARG A 131 16.71 -3.74 -11.42
CA ARG A 131 18.18 -3.83 -11.36
C ARG A 131 18.88 -3.01 -12.46
N SER A 132 18.27 -2.81 -13.63
CA SER A 132 18.84 -1.96 -14.68
C SER A 132 18.72 -0.47 -14.39
N PHE A 133 17.70 -0.04 -13.64
CA PHE A 133 17.58 1.35 -13.16
C PHE A 133 18.60 1.71 -12.07
N LEU A 134 19.23 0.72 -11.44
CA LEU A 134 20.21 0.95 -10.38
C LEU A 134 21.63 1.09 -10.96
N THR A 135 22.37 2.07 -10.44
CA THR A 135 23.80 2.22 -10.68
C THR A 135 24.56 0.96 -10.24
N ARG A 136 25.73 0.70 -10.83
CA ARG A 136 26.52 -0.52 -10.57
C ARG A 136 26.74 -0.80 -9.08
N THR A 137 27.01 0.24 -8.29
CA THR A 137 27.23 0.17 -6.83
C THR A 137 25.96 -0.13 -6.05
N CYS A 138 24.78 0.09 -6.62
CA CYS A 138 23.49 -0.11 -5.96
C CYS A 138 22.78 -1.41 -6.41
N ARG A 139 23.30 -2.14 -7.41
CA ARG A 139 22.66 -3.34 -8.01
C ARG A 139 22.41 -4.53 -7.08
N SER A 140 22.86 -4.51 -5.82
CA SER A 140 22.46 -5.52 -4.82
C SER A 140 21.12 -5.21 -4.18
N ASP A 141 20.66 -3.96 -4.27
CA ASP A 141 19.40 -3.56 -3.69
C ASP A 141 18.26 -4.23 -4.46
N LEU A 142 17.24 -4.64 -3.72
CA LEU A 142 16.03 -5.18 -4.29
C LEU A 142 15.11 -4.03 -4.67
N LEU A 143 14.99 -3.77 -5.97
CA LEU A 143 14.03 -2.83 -6.54
C LEU A 143 13.16 -3.59 -7.54
N TYR A 144 11.84 -3.49 -7.37
CA TYR A 144 10.87 -3.86 -8.38
C TYR A 144 10.36 -2.60 -9.07
N VAL A 145 10.27 -2.62 -10.40
CA VAL A 145 9.76 -1.50 -11.20
C VAL A 145 8.67 -2.01 -12.14
N SER A 146 7.60 -1.24 -12.29
CA SER A 146 6.52 -1.52 -13.22
C SER A 146 6.94 -1.31 -14.67
N ASP A 147 6.21 -1.89 -15.61
CA ASP A 147 6.16 -1.34 -16.97
C ASP A 147 5.69 0.13 -16.90
N PRO A 148 6.17 1.01 -17.80
CA PRO A 148 5.72 2.40 -17.83
C PRO A 148 4.24 2.43 -18.24
N CYS A 149 3.45 3.31 -17.63
CA CYS A 149 2.14 3.65 -18.19
C CYS A 149 2.30 4.81 -19.17
N GLU A 150 1.66 4.68 -20.32
CA GLU A 150 1.59 5.72 -21.33
C GLU A 150 0.48 6.70 -20.96
N HIS A 151 0.83 7.99 -20.95
CA HIS A 151 -0.12 9.08 -20.77
C HIS A 151 -0.36 9.71 -22.14
N ALA A 152 -1.62 9.70 -22.59
CA ALA A 152 -1.98 10.18 -23.93
C ALA A 152 -1.62 11.67 -24.09
N LYS A 153 -0.80 11.95 -25.10
CA LYS A 153 -0.38 13.30 -25.49
C LYS A 153 -1.59 14.14 -25.90
N THR A 154 -1.64 15.37 -25.43
CA THR A 154 -2.35 16.46 -26.11
C THR A 154 -1.26 17.45 -26.48
N ASP A 155 -0.75 17.28 -27.70
CA ASP A 155 0.20 18.11 -28.44
C ASP A 155 1.65 18.27 -27.91
N GLN A 156 2.58 17.76 -28.75
CA GLN A 156 4.03 18.02 -28.84
C GLN A 156 5.00 17.30 -27.85
N GLU A 157 5.86 16.47 -28.47
CA GLU A 157 7.20 15.97 -28.07
C GLU A 157 7.48 15.91 -26.55
N GLU A 158 7.13 14.83 -25.86
CA GLU A 158 7.96 13.64 -25.61
C GLU A 158 7.08 12.59 -24.90
N ASP A 159 7.28 11.28 -25.13
CA ASP A 159 6.57 10.25 -24.36
C ASP A 159 7.16 10.16 -22.94
N LEU A 160 6.52 10.81 -21.98
CA LEU A 160 6.88 10.68 -20.57
C LEU A 160 6.39 9.34 -20.02
N GLY A 161 7.29 8.37 -19.93
CA GLY A 161 7.05 7.09 -19.27
C GLY A 161 7.09 7.23 -17.75
N VAL A 162 5.94 7.06 -17.08
CA VAL A 162 5.88 7.06 -15.61
C VAL A 162 6.08 5.64 -15.10
N TYR A 163 7.21 5.41 -14.43
CA TYR A 163 7.52 4.15 -13.76
C TYR A 163 7.09 4.18 -12.30
N ARG A 164 6.51 3.08 -11.81
CA ARG A 164 6.22 2.87 -10.40
C ARG A 164 7.20 1.86 -9.84
N GLY A 165 7.70 2.05 -8.63
CA GLY A 165 8.68 1.14 -8.04
C GLY A 165 8.57 0.97 -6.55
N ILE A 166 9.11 -0.15 -6.05
CA ILE A 166 9.22 -0.45 -4.63
C ILE A 166 10.56 -1.11 -4.32
N PHE A 167 11.25 -0.53 -3.33
CA PHE A 167 12.42 -1.13 -2.73
C PHE A 167 12.02 -2.14 -1.66
N GLY A 168 12.71 -3.27 -1.58
CA GLY A 168 12.52 -4.23 -0.50
C GLY A 168 12.95 -3.69 0.85
N ARG A 169 14.06 -2.95 0.91
CA ARG A 169 14.61 -2.38 2.16
C ARG A 169 15.29 -1.04 1.91
N PHE A 170 14.52 -0.03 1.46
CA PHE A 170 15.09 1.28 1.06
C PHE A 170 16.00 1.91 2.13
N LEU A 171 15.60 1.86 3.39
CA LEU A 171 16.34 2.49 4.49
C LEU A 171 17.73 1.89 4.71
N LYS A 172 17.87 0.58 4.45
CA LYS A 172 19.12 -0.17 4.57
C LYS A 172 19.80 -0.36 3.21
N SER A 173 19.31 0.30 2.16
CA SER A 173 19.78 0.12 0.79
C SER A 173 21.05 0.93 0.52
N ARG A 174 21.90 0.42 -0.38
CA ARG A 174 23.05 1.18 -0.89
C ARG A 174 22.59 2.41 -1.68
N THR A 175 21.43 2.31 -2.33
CA THR A 175 20.79 3.41 -3.05
C THR A 175 20.57 4.60 -2.13
N ARG A 176 19.93 4.41 -0.97
CA ARG A 176 19.75 5.49 0.01
C ARG A 176 21.09 6.06 0.48
N ALA A 177 22.05 5.20 0.83
CA ALA A 177 23.37 5.65 1.26
C ALA A 177 24.08 6.50 0.18
N CYS A 178 23.99 6.11 -1.09
CA CYS A 178 24.53 6.88 -2.21
C CYS A 178 23.79 8.20 -2.45
N LEU A 179 22.46 8.24 -2.31
CA LEU A 179 21.69 9.48 -2.43
C LEU A 179 22.08 10.49 -1.34
N VAL A 180 22.08 10.04 -0.08
CA VAL A 180 22.48 10.87 1.07
C VAL A 180 23.94 11.31 0.96
N GLY A 181 24.86 10.40 0.60
CA GLY A 181 26.28 10.72 0.44
C GLY A 181 26.58 11.72 -0.70
N ARG A 182 25.66 11.90 -1.64
CA ARG A 182 25.73 12.93 -2.70
C ARG A 182 25.10 14.26 -2.28
N GLY A 183 24.64 14.39 -1.04
CA GLY A 183 23.93 15.57 -0.56
C GLY A 183 22.54 15.73 -1.17
N LEU A 184 21.95 14.67 -1.74
CA LEU A 184 20.57 14.73 -2.24
C LEU A 184 19.63 14.64 -1.04
N GLU A 185 18.87 15.72 -0.84
CA GLU A 185 17.75 15.70 0.08
C GLU A 185 16.67 14.76 -0.47
N LEU A 186 16.30 13.77 0.34
CA LEU A 186 15.04 13.07 0.10
C LEU A 186 13.92 14.08 0.34
N GLU A 187 12.86 14.03 -0.44
CA GLU A 187 11.74 14.96 -0.32
C GLU A 187 10.95 14.66 0.98
N GLU A 188 11.43 15.16 2.11
CA GLU A 188 10.94 14.86 3.47
C GLU A 188 9.51 15.37 3.72
N ARG A 189 9.10 16.42 2.98
CA ARG A 189 7.76 17.01 3.10
C ARG A 189 6.69 16.25 2.34
N VAL A 190 7.07 15.31 1.46
CA VAL A 190 6.12 14.55 0.66
C VAL A 190 5.69 13.31 1.45
N ARG A 191 4.42 13.29 1.84
CA ARG A 191 3.76 12.06 2.29
C ARG A 191 3.70 11.11 1.11
N CYS A 192 3.94 9.83 1.36
CA CYS A 192 3.74 8.79 0.36
C CYS A 192 2.32 8.94 -0.21
N PRO A 193 2.15 9.14 -1.53
CA PRO A 193 0.84 9.36 -2.13
C PRO A 193 -0.10 8.15 -1.97
N TYR A 194 0.46 6.98 -1.62
CA TYR A 194 -0.28 5.74 -1.47
C TYR A 194 -0.78 5.51 -0.04
N CYS A 195 0.11 5.58 0.97
CA CYS A 195 -0.23 5.32 2.38
C CYS A 195 -0.38 6.57 3.25
N GLY A 196 0.00 7.75 2.76
CA GLY A 196 0.02 8.99 3.55
C GLY A 196 1.08 9.01 4.66
N ALA A 197 1.87 7.95 4.80
CA ALA A 197 3.01 7.93 5.72
C ALA A 197 4.04 8.93 5.23
N ARG A 198 4.58 9.70 6.17
CA ARG A 198 5.72 10.57 5.88
C ARG A 198 6.95 9.69 5.60
N LEU A 199 7.78 10.09 4.64
CA LEU A 199 8.96 9.32 4.24
C LEU A 199 10.12 9.44 5.26
N ASP A 200 10.02 10.38 6.21
CA ASP A 200 10.93 10.65 7.33
C ASP A 200 10.69 9.75 8.57
N ASN A 201 9.48 9.22 8.76
CA ASN A 201 9.05 8.40 9.93
C ASN A 201 9.75 7.03 10.07
N TYR A 202 10.84 6.81 9.36
CA TYR A 202 11.67 5.62 9.46
C TYR A 202 13.09 5.91 9.97
N ASN A 203 13.38 7.13 10.42
CA ASN A 203 14.61 7.48 11.15
C ASN A 203 14.26 7.91 12.59
N GLU A 204 14.60 7.07 13.57
CA GLU A 204 15.20 7.42 14.88
C GLU A 204 15.01 6.27 15.88
N LYS A 205 15.86 5.25 15.70
CA LYS A 205 16.65 4.67 16.79
C LYS A 205 18.02 4.37 16.17
N VAL A 206 18.80 5.42 15.95
CA VAL A 206 20.25 5.29 15.83
C VAL A 206 20.73 5.12 17.26
N ASP A 207 21.48 4.06 17.50
CA ASP A 207 22.07 3.70 18.79
C ASP A 207 22.80 4.90 19.42
N GLU A 208 22.21 5.43 20.49
CA GLU A 208 22.90 6.20 21.52
C GLU A 208 23.77 5.23 22.34
N ASN A 209 24.85 4.73 21.74
CA ASN A 209 26.03 4.23 22.46
C ASN A 209 27.12 3.81 21.46
N ARG A 210 27.91 4.79 21.04
CA ARG A 210 29.32 4.56 20.69
C ARG A 210 30.12 5.86 20.85
N MET A 211 30.36 6.22 22.10
CA MET A 211 31.65 6.77 22.53
C MET A 211 32.59 5.60 22.78
#